data_AF-A0A7L2RMG9-F1
#
_entry.id   AF-A0A7L2RMG9-F1
#
_cell.length_a   1.000
_cell.length_b   1.000
_cell.length_c   1.000
_cell.angle_alpha   90.00
_cell.angle_beta   90.00
_cell.angle_gamma   90.00
#
_symmetry.space_group_name_H-M   'P 1'
#
loop_
_entity.id
_entity.type
_entity.pdbx_description
1 polymer ?
#
loop_
_entity_poly.entity_id
_entity_poly.type
_entity_poly.pdbx_seq_one_letter_code
_entity_poly.pdbx_strand_id
1 'polypeptide(L)'
;VLAEVIEKFVSHLSESQMDCYFSTGNYKAMDADVKKENLSSVQQLGVEMTVRYGKYLNLLKEDAENGLCFVLINCEKFLKQQQRTVVSSLCCLQECSAGYDWFASSIFLIMSGDREKTLAFLQRFSRLLVSAFLWLPRLHLSIHLPLTTVEYGIHPVYYCSAHHIEMLLKAELPLVCSAFHRSGFTPSQV
;
A
#
# COMPACT_ATOMS: atom_id res chain seq x y z
N VAL A 1 -14.05 7.26 -16.69
CA VAL A 1 -13.18 8.46 -16.62
C VAL A 1 -11.98 8.28 -15.68
N LEU A 2 -12.11 8.33 -14.35
CA LEU A 2 -10.92 8.27 -13.45
C LEU A 2 -10.11 6.97 -13.64
N ALA A 3 -10.79 5.81 -13.64
CA ALA A 3 -10.18 4.50 -13.88
C ALA A 3 -9.36 4.46 -15.17
N GLU A 4 -9.95 4.90 -16.29
CA GLU A 4 -9.26 4.93 -17.59
C GLU A 4 -8.06 5.88 -17.59
N VAL A 5 -8.15 7.02 -16.90
CA VAL A 5 -7.05 8.00 -16.84
C VAL A 5 -5.88 7.41 -16.08
N ILE A 6 -6.11 6.84 -14.89
CA ILE A 6 -5.02 6.23 -14.10
C ILE A 6 -4.41 5.03 -14.83
N GLU A 7 -5.24 4.21 -15.49
CA GLU A 7 -4.78 3.04 -16.22
C GLU A 7 -3.92 3.44 -17.43
N LYS A 8 -4.34 4.44 -18.20
CA LYS A 8 -3.54 4.99 -19.30
C LYS A 8 -2.23 5.60 -18.81
N PHE A 9 -2.27 6.34 -17.71
CA PHE A 9 -1.08 6.99 -17.14
C PHE A 9 -0.06 5.95 -16.67
N VAL A 10 -0.48 4.97 -15.87
CA VAL A 10 0.38 3.86 -15.43
C VAL A 10 0.87 3.05 -16.62
N SER A 11 0.04 2.88 -17.65
CA SER A 11 0.44 2.18 -18.87
C SER A 11 1.58 2.89 -19.58
N HIS A 12 1.41 4.18 -19.84
CA HIS A 12 2.41 5.01 -20.50
C HIS A 12 3.74 5.05 -19.73
N LEU A 13 3.70 5.26 -18.40
CA LEU A 13 4.92 5.26 -17.60
C LEU A 13 5.65 3.91 -17.61
N SER A 14 4.91 2.80 -17.68
CA SER A 14 5.53 1.47 -17.67
C SER A 14 6.16 1.06 -19.01
N GLU A 15 5.92 1.82 -20.10
CA GLU A 15 6.58 1.60 -21.39
C GLU A 15 8.02 2.12 -21.38
N SER A 16 8.28 3.16 -20.58
CA SER A 16 9.61 3.67 -20.32
C SER A 16 10.35 2.76 -19.34
N GLN A 17 11.47 2.19 -19.77
CA GLN A 17 12.31 1.34 -18.91
C GLN A 17 12.94 2.15 -17.76
N MET A 18 13.12 3.46 -17.94
CA MET A 18 13.68 4.35 -16.92
C MET A 18 12.72 4.55 -15.74
N ASP A 19 11.41 4.47 -15.99
CA ASP A 19 10.39 4.65 -14.97
C ASP A 19 10.02 3.34 -14.25
N CYS A 20 10.50 2.20 -14.77
CA CYS A 20 10.35 0.87 -14.17
C CYS A 20 11.51 0.56 -13.21
N TYR A 21 11.44 1.11 -12.00
CA TYR A 21 12.47 0.95 -10.97
C TYR A 21 12.49 -0.43 -10.32
N PHE A 22 11.36 -1.15 -10.37
CA PHE A 22 11.23 -2.43 -9.71
C PHE A 22 10.99 -3.57 -10.69
N SER A 23 11.79 -4.64 -10.55
CA SER A 23 11.64 -5.84 -11.37
C SER A 23 10.45 -6.66 -10.88
N THR A 24 9.47 -6.87 -11.75
CA THR A 24 8.42 -7.87 -11.52
C THR A 24 9.04 -9.23 -11.75
N GLY A 25 9.07 -10.09 -10.73
CA GLY A 25 9.37 -11.51 -10.94
C GLY A 25 8.32 -12.15 -11.87
N ASN A 26 8.51 -13.41 -12.23
CA ASN A 26 7.53 -14.19 -13.01
C ASN A 26 6.27 -14.54 -12.20
N TYR A 27 5.65 -13.56 -11.53
CA TYR A 27 4.42 -13.78 -10.79
C TYR A 27 3.26 -13.92 -11.76
N LYS A 28 2.71 -15.13 -11.86
CA LYS A 28 1.41 -15.38 -12.47
C LYS A 28 0.38 -15.42 -11.35
N ALA A 29 -0.70 -14.65 -11.50
CA ALA A 29 -1.83 -14.70 -10.57
C ALA A 29 -2.31 -16.15 -10.44
N MET A 30 -2.59 -16.59 -9.22
CA MET A 30 -3.15 -17.94 -9.01
C MET A 30 -4.66 -17.88 -9.24
N ASP A 31 -5.18 -18.70 -10.15
CA ASP A 31 -6.63 -18.92 -10.37
C ASP A 31 -7.30 -19.76 -9.26
N ALA A 32 -6.65 -19.93 -8.11
CA ALA A 32 -7.19 -20.77 -7.04
C ALA A 32 -8.37 -20.10 -6.34
N ASP A 33 -9.36 -20.87 -5.90
CA ASP A 33 -10.44 -20.43 -5.01
C ASP A 33 -9.86 -19.78 -3.75
N VAL A 34 -9.76 -18.45 -3.78
CA VAL A 34 -9.19 -17.67 -2.69
C VAL A 34 -10.24 -17.56 -1.58
N LYS A 35 -10.11 -18.39 -0.55
CA LYS A 35 -11.00 -18.36 0.62
C LYS A 35 -10.67 -17.19 1.55
N LYS A 36 -11.71 -16.55 2.08
CA LYS A 36 -11.67 -15.50 3.13
C LYS A 36 -10.89 -15.93 4.39
N GLU A 37 -10.84 -17.24 4.65
CA GLU A 37 -10.11 -17.86 5.77
C GLU A 37 -8.60 -17.56 5.76
N ASN A 38 -8.03 -17.16 4.62
CA ASN A 38 -6.61 -16.81 4.52
C ASN A 38 -6.31 -15.39 5.03
N LEU A 39 -7.32 -14.55 5.28
CA LEU A 39 -7.14 -13.18 5.74
C LEU A 39 -7.23 -13.08 7.26
N SER A 40 -6.40 -12.23 7.86
CA SER A 40 -6.48 -11.85 9.28
C SER A 40 -7.81 -11.18 9.62
N SER A 41 -8.17 -11.14 10.91
CA SER A 41 -9.40 -10.47 11.38
C SER A 41 -9.47 -9.00 10.98
N VAL A 42 -8.33 -8.29 11.06
CA VAL A 42 -8.20 -6.88 10.63
C VAL A 42 -8.44 -6.74 9.13
N GLN A 43 -7.89 -7.66 8.33
CA GLN A 43 -8.11 -7.64 6.88
C GLN A 43 -9.57 -7.96 6.52
N GLN A 44 -10.20 -8.92 7.19
CA GLN A 44 -11.61 -9.25 6.97
C GLN A 44 -12.52 -8.06 7.28
N LEU A 45 -12.25 -7.34 8.38
CA LEU A 45 -12.96 -6.10 8.71
C LEU A 45 -12.75 -5.02 7.65
N GLY A 46 -11.52 -4.86 7.16
CA GLY A 46 -11.20 -3.95 6.06
C GLY A 46 -11.98 -4.27 4.77
N VAL A 47 -12.07 -5.55 4.41
CA VAL A 47 -12.88 -6.02 3.28
C VAL A 47 -14.34 -5.66 3.47
N GLU A 48 -14.91 -5.96 4.64
CA GLU A 48 -16.30 -5.65 4.97
C GLU A 48 -16.58 -4.14 4.86
N MET A 49 -15.71 -3.29 5.41
CA MET A 49 -15.82 -1.84 5.32
C MET A 49 -15.77 -1.35 3.88
N THR A 50 -14.82 -1.84 3.08
CA THR A 50 -14.67 -1.47 1.67
C THR A 50 -15.88 -1.88 0.84
N VAL A 51 -16.37 -3.11 1.02
CA VAL A 51 -17.54 -3.62 0.28
C VAL A 51 -18.79 -2.82 0.66
N ARG A 52 -19.02 -2.57 1.95
CA ARG A 52 -20.13 -1.75 2.43
C ARG A 52 -20.09 -0.35 1.81
N TYR A 53 -18.93 0.28 1.82
CA TYR A 53 -18.74 1.61 1.23
C TYR A 53 -18.95 1.61 -0.28
N GLY A 54 -18.39 0.63 -0.99
CA GLY A 54 -18.55 0.51 -2.44
C GLY A 54 -19.99 0.22 -2.87
N LYS A 55 -20.76 -0.56 -2.08
CA LYS A 55 -22.20 -0.75 -2.29
C LYS A 55 -22.97 0.56 -2.06
N TYR A 56 -22.64 1.29 -1.01
CA TYR A 56 -23.24 2.61 -0.74
C TYR A 56 -23.02 3.60 -1.90
N LEU A 57 -21.84 3.58 -2.52
CA LEU A 57 -21.53 4.38 -3.70
C LEU A 57 -22.09 3.83 -5.02
N ASN A 58 -22.81 2.69 -5.00
CA ASN A 58 -23.27 1.96 -6.19
C ASN A 58 -22.15 1.56 -7.17
N LEU A 59 -20.94 1.31 -6.66
CA LEU A 59 -19.79 0.88 -7.45
C LEU A 59 -19.61 -0.63 -7.48
N LEU A 60 -20.11 -1.33 -6.45
CA LEU A 60 -19.89 -2.77 -6.25
C LEU A 60 -21.20 -3.56 -6.29
N LYS A 61 -21.10 -4.80 -6.78
CA LYS A 61 -22.18 -5.79 -6.78
C LYS A 61 -22.20 -6.61 -5.48
N GLU A 62 -23.23 -7.43 -5.29
CA GLU A 62 -23.42 -8.23 -4.07
C GLU A 62 -22.26 -9.21 -3.78
N ASP A 63 -21.59 -9.69 -4.81
CA ASP A 63 -20.51 -10.69 -4.80
C ASP A 63 -19.08 -10.11 -4.79
N ALA A 64 -18.94 -8.79 -4.65
CA ALA A 64 -17.64 -8.09 -4.74
C ALA A 64 -16.63 -8.48 -3.65
N GLU A 65 -17.09 -9.07 -2.54
CA GLU A 65 -16.23 -9.50 -1.43
C GLU A 65 -15.18 -10.52 -1.85
N ASN A 66 -15.58 -11.52 -2.64
CA ASN A 66 -14.66 -12.55 -3.14
C ASN A 66 -13.64 -11.96 -4.12
N GLY A 67 -14.08 -11.01 -4.95
CA GLY A 67 -13.21 -10.27 -5.86
C GLY A 67 -12.15 -9.46 -5.12
N LEU A 68 -12.53 -8.77 -4.05
CA LEU A 68 -11.60 -7.99 -3.24
C LEU A 68 -10.63 -8.90 -2.46
N CYS A 69 -11.12 -9.98 -1.85
CA CYS A 69 -10.25 -10.98 -1.19
C CYS A 69 -9.20 -11.54 -2.16
N PHE A 70 -9.62 -11.86 -3.39
CA PHE A 70 -8.73 -12.33 -4.44
C PHE A 70 -7.63 -11.31 -4.75
N VAL A 71 -7.97 -10.03 -4.94
CA VAL A 71 -6.98 -8.97 -5.22
C VAL A 71 -5.98 -8.86 -4.08
N LEU A 72 -6.44 -8.78 -2.83
CA LEU A 72 -5.59 -8.58 -1.65
C LEU A 72 -4.58 -9.72 -1.47
N ILE A 73 -5.04 -10.97 -1.60
CA ILE A 73 -4.17 -12.14 -1.43
C ILE A 73 -3.15 -12.26 -2.56
N ASN A 74 -3.53 -11.93 -3.79
CA ASN A 74 -2.56 -11.91 -4.90
C ASN A 74 -1.54 -10.78 -4.72
N CYS A 75 -1.96 -9.60 -4.25
CA CYS A 75 -1.04 -8.49 -3.94
C CYS A 75 -0.04 -8.88 -2.84
N GLU A 76 -0.52 -9.48 -1.75
CA GLU A 76 0.34 -9.94 -0.66
C GLU A 76 1.36 -10.97 -1.15
N LYS A 77 0.91 -12.00 -1.90
CA LYS A 77 1.80 -13.03 -2.45
C LYS A 77 2.85 -12.45 -3.38
N PHE A 78 2.45 -11.54 -4.27
CA PHE A 78 3.35 -10.88 -5.21
C PHE A 78 4.38 -10.02 -4.46
N LEU A 79 3.95 -9.17 -3.52
CA LEU A 79 4.85 -8.28 -2.79
C LEU A 79 5.84 -9.05 -1.90
N LYS A 80 5.41 -10.17 -1.30
CA LYS A 80 6.29 -11.06 -0.51
C LYS A 80 7.49 -11.58 -1.31
N GLN A 81 7.38 -11.73 -2.63
CA GLN A 81 8.52 -12.14 -3.47
C GLN A 81 9.67 -11.13 -3.46
N GLN A 82 9.37 -9.88 -3.12
CA GLN A 82 10.33 -8.78 -3.05
C GLN A 82 10.59 -8.34 -1.62
N GLN A 83 10.20 -9.15 -0.64
CA GLN A 83 10.48 -8.92 0.78
C GLN A 83 11.64 -9.78 1.25
N ARG A 84 12.40 -9.26 2.21
CA ARG A 84 13.42 -10.02 2.94
C ARG A 84 12.88 -10.47 4.29
N THR A 85 13.38 -11.59 4.77
CA THR A 85 13.15 -12.03 6.14
C THR A 85 14.09 -11.26 7.08
N VAL A 86 13.55 -10.71 8.16
CA VAL A 86 14.31 -10.01 9.20
C VAL A 86 13.98 -10.66 10.54
N VAL A 87 15.01 -10.94 11.34
CA VAL A 87 14.83 -11.38 12.72
C VAL A 87 14.80 -10.12 13.59
N SER A 88 13.63 -9.77 14.12
CA SER A 88 13.45 -8.60 14.97
C SER A 88 12.50 -8.91 16.12
N SER A 89 12.65 -8.21 17.24
CA SER A 89 11.70 -8.21 18.35
C SER A 89 10.49 -7.30 18.10
N LEU A 90 10.54 -6.47 17.05
CA LEU A 90 9.45 -5.57 16.69
C LEU A 90 8.31 -6.34 16.02
N CYS A 91 7.12 -6.28 16.63
CA CYS A 91 5.92 -6.97 16.14
C CYS A 91 5.61 -6.62 14.66
N CYS A 92 5.79 -5.35 14.27
CA CYS A 92 5.57 -4.91 12.87
C CYS A 92 6.53 -5.54 11.86
N LEU A 93 7.63 -6.16 12.28
CA LEU A 93 8.61 -6.82 11.42
C LEU A 93 8.53 -8.36 11.49
N GLN A 94 7.76 -8.91 12.44
CA GLN A 94 7.58 -10.35 12.62
C GLN A 94 6.44 -10.93 11.79
N GLU A 95 5.35 -10.15 11.62
CA GLU A 95 4.17 -10.58 10.88
C GLU A 95 4.07 -9.86 9.53
N CYS A 96 3.33 -10.46 8.59
CA CYS A 96 3.06 -9.85 7.29
C CYS A 96 2.35 -8.51 7.52
N SER A 97 2.95 -7.40 7.06
CA SER A 97 2.44 -6.01 7.10
C SER A 97 1.14 -5.88 7.91
N ALA A 98 1.28 -5.69 9.23
CA ALA A 98 0.17 -5.68 10.18
C ALA A 98 -0.84 -4.57 9.83
N GLY A 99 -1.83 -4.88 9.00
CA GLY A 99 -2.78 -3.90 8.51
C GLY A 99 -3.59 -4.36 7.30
N TYR A 100 -4.52 -3.50 6.92
CA TYR A 100 -5.35 -3.67 5.73
C TYR A 100 -4.82 -2.78 4.59
N ASP A 101 -4.73 -3.32 3.39
CA ASP A 101 -4.23 -2.60 2.22
C ASP A 101 -5.32 -1.70 1.62
N TRP A 102 -5.49 -0.53 2.24
CA TRP A 102 -6.43 0.50 1.78
C TRP A 102 -6.15 0.99 0.37
N PHE A 103 -4.90 0.95 -0.09
CA PHE A 103 -4.54 1.39 -1.43
C PHE A 103 -5.12 0.42 -2.48
N ALA A 104 -4.85 -0.88 -2.34
CA ALA A 104 -5.41 -1.90 -3.24
C ALA A 104 -6.95 -1.87 -3.27
N SER A 105 -7.58 -1.71 -2.11
CA SER A 105 -9.04 -1.57 -1.99
C SER A 105 -9.59 -0.31 -2.65
N SER A 106 -8.87 0.81 -2.57
CA SER A 106 -9.26 2.04 -3.26
C SER A 106 -9.17 1.89 -4.78
N ILE A 107 -8.12 1.24 -5.29
CA ILE A 107 -8.02 0.91 -6.72
C ILE A 107 -9.17 -0.02 -7.12
N PHE A 108 -9.50 -1.04 -6.32
CA PHE A 108 -10.63 -1.93 -6.60
C PHE A 108 -11.95 -1.16 -6.74
N LEU A 109 -12.20 -0.17 -5.88
CA LEU A 109 -13.37 0.71 -5.99
C LEU A 109 -13.32 1.58 -7.25
N ILE A 110 -12.16 2.18 -7.56
CA ILE A 110 -11.99 2.98 -8.77
C ILE A 110 -12.25 2.15 -10.02
N MET A 111 -11.82 0.88 -10.02
CA MET A 111 -12.06 -0.09 -11.10
C MET A 111 -13.46 -0.72 -11.04
N SER A 112 -14.39 -0.18 -10.26
CA SER A 112 -15.79 -0.64 -10.16
C SER A 112 -15.91 -2.13 -9.79
N GLY A 113 -14.99 -2.62 -8.96
CA GLY A 113 -14.98 -4.01 -8.49
C GLY A 113 -14.46 -5.05 -9.50
N ASP A 114 -13.90 -4.62 -10.63
CA ASP A 114 -13.29 -5.50 -11.62
C ASP A 114 -11.94 -6.04 -11.08
N ARG A 115 -11.95 -7.28 -10.57
CA ARG A 115 -10.79 -7.87 -9.87
C ARG A 115 -9.61 -8.10 -10.82
N GLU A 116 -9.86 -8.51 -12.07
CA GLU A 116 -8.82 -8.76 -13.07
C GLU A 116 -8.13 -7.46 -13.48
N LYS A 117 -8.90 -6.41 -13.80
CA LYS A 117 -8.34 -5.09 -14.12
C LYS A 117 -7.60 -4.48 -12.94
N THR A 118 -8.16 -4.60 -11.74
CA THR A 118 -7.53 -4.11 -10.51
C THR A 118 -6.16 -4.76 -10.31
N LEU A 119 -6.08 -6.09 -10.43
CA LEU A 119 -4.83 -6.81 -10.24
C LEU A 119 -3.81 -6.47 -11.33
N ALA A 120 -4.23 -6.42 -12.60
CA ALA A 120 -3.36 -6.04 -13.70
C ALA A 120 -2.80 -4.62 -13.53
N PHE A 121 -3.64 -3.67 -13.10
CA PHE A 121 -3.22 -2.32 -12.77
C PHE A 121 -2.19 -2.32 -11.64
N LEU A 122 -2.48 -2.98 -10.51
CA LEU A 122 -1.60 -2.99 -9.33
C LEU A 122 -0.24 -3.63 -9.65
N GLN A 123 -0.24 -4.72 -10.42
CA GLN A 123 1.00 -5.36 -10.88
C GLN A 123 1.82 -4.42 -11.76
N ARG A 124 1.20 -3.72 -12.71
CA ARG A 124 1.89 -2.76 -13.56
C ARG A 124 2.38 -1.55 -12.77
N PHE A 125 1.55 -1.01 -11.90
CA PHE A 125 1.87 0.10 -11.01
C PHE A 125 3.05 -0.22 -10.08
N SER A 126 3.14 -1.46 -9.57
CA SER A 126 4.21 -1.90 -8.66
C SER A 126 5.63 -1.76 -9.22
N ARG A 127 5.76 -1.66 -10.55
CA ARG A 127 7.03 -1.48 -11.27
C ARG A 127 7.53 -0.05 -11.18
N LEU A 128 6.62 0.90 -11.02
CA LEU A 128 6.91 2.32 -11.02
C LEU A 128 7.46 2.74 -9.66
N LEU A 129 8.41 3.69 -9.66
CA LEU A 129 8.95 4.26 -8.42
C LEU A 129 7.84 4.85 -7.52
N VAL A 130 6.83 5.47 -8.13
CA VAL A 130 5.70 6.09 -7.42
C VAL A 130 4.97 5.09 -6.52
N SER A 131 4.97 3.79 -6.86
CA SER A 131 4.37 2.77 -6.01
C SER A 131 5.02 2.67 -4.63
N ALA A 132 6.31 2.95 -4.52
CA ALA A 132 7.03 2.99 -3.26
C ALA A 132 6.53 4.08 -2.31
N PHE A 133 5.91 5.14 -2.86
CA PHE A 133 5.43 6.28 -2.11
C PHE A 133 3.95 6.14 -1.74
N LEU A 134 3.13 5.69 -2.69
CA LEU A 134 1.67 5.65 -2.54
C LEU A 134 1.14 4.33 -1.97
N TRP A 135 1.87 3.22 -2.16
CA TRP A 135 1.41 1.90 -1.78
C TRP A 135 2.26 1.35 -0.63
N LEU A 136 1.88 1.65 0.62
CA LEU A 136 2.69 1.37 1.81
C LEU A 136 3.25 -0.08 1.90
N PRO A 137 2.47 -1.15 1.63
CA PRO A 137 2.98 -2.52 1.62
C PRO A 137 4.14 -2.77 0.65
N ARG A 138 4.31 -1.91 -0.37
CA ARG A 138 5.35 -2.04 -1.40
C ARG A 138 6.77 -1.99 -0.85
N LEU A 139 7.02 -1.09 0.09
CA LEU A 139 8.34 -0.91 0.70
C LEU A 139 8.51 -1.68 2.01
N HIS A 140 7.41 -2.21 2.57
CA HIS A 140 7.46 -3.03 3.77
C HIS A 140 8.41 -4.21 3.57
N LEU A 141 9.46 -4.30 4.40
CA LEU A 141 10.52 -5.33 4.30
C LEU A 141 11.16 -5.47 2.91
N SER A 142 11.13 -4.44 2.07
CA SER A 142 11.56 -4.59 0.67
C SER A 142 13.06 -4.87 0.52
N ILE A 143 13.42 -5.76 -0.40
CA ILE A 143 14.82 -6.02 -0.79
C ILE A 143 15.52 -4.78 -1.37
N HIS A 144 14.76 -3.77 -1.79
CA HIS A 144 15.29 -2.55 -2.37
C HIS A 144 15.72 -1.50 -1.33
N LEU A 145 15.43 -1.71 -0.05
CA LEU A 145 15.84 -0.81 1.03
C LEU A 145 17.16 -1.28 1.68
N PRO A 146 17.99 -0.36 2.22
CA PRO A 146 19.11 -0.73 3.08
C PRO A 146 18.65 -1.53 4.31
N LEU A 147 19.46 -2.49 4.78
CA LEU A 147 19.12 -3.31 5.95
C LEU A 147 18.82 -2.45 7.19
N THR A 148 19.67 -1.46 7.42
CA THR A 148 19.52 -0.50 8.54
C THR A 148 18.16 0.19 8.52
N THR A 149 17.66 0.59 7.35
CA THR A 149 16.33 1.22 7.23
C THR A 149 15.20 0.26 7.55
N VAL A 150 15.32 -1.00 7.13
CA VAL A 150 14.27 -2.02 7.35
C VAL A 150 14.17 -2.40 8.83
N GLU A 151 15.29 -2.48 9.54
CA GLU A 151 15.34 -2.87 10.96
C GLU A 151 14.61 -1.90 11.90
N TYR A 152 14.50 -0.63 11.53
CA TYR A 152 13.72 0.35 12.30
C TYR A 152 12.20 0.15 12.18
N GLY A 153 11.73 -0.57 11.16
CA GLY A 153 10.30 -0.79 10.92
C GLY A 153 9.49 0.46 10.54
N ILE A 154 10.16 1.59 10.33
CA ILE A 154 9.53 2.86 9.94
C ILE A 154 9.54 2.95 8.41
N HIS A 155 8.37 3.17 7.81
CA HIS A 155 8.26 3.34 6.36
C HIS A 155 9.07 4.56 5.88
N PRO A 156 9.88 4.48 4.81
CA PRO A 156 10.75 5.57 4.42
C PRO A 156 10.06 6.89 4.13
N VAL A 157 8.85 6.82 3.55
CA VAL A 157 8.03 8.01 3.32
C VAL A 157 7.69 8.72 4.62
N TYR A 158 7.41 7.98 5.70
CA TYR A 158 6.97 8.56 6.96
C TYR A 158 8.08 9.37 7.62
N TYR A 159 9.30 8.84 7.77
CA TYR A 159 10.36 9.62 8.41
C TYR A 159 10.80 10.80 7.53
N CYS A 160 10.82 10.63 6.20
CA CYS A 160 11.13 11.73 5.29
C CYS A 160 10.06 12.83 5.37
N SER A 161 8.77 12.49 5.26
CA SER A 161 7.70 13.48 5.29
C SER A 161 7.60 14.15 6.66
N ALA A 162 7.70 13.39 7.75
CA ALA A 162 7.74 13.89 9.12
C ALA A 162 8.83 14.95 9.29
N HIS A 163 10.06 14.63 8.86
CA HIS A 163 11.17 15.57 8.92
C HIS A 163 10.90 16.88 8.17
N HIS A 164 10.39 16.78 6.94
CA HIS A 164 10.08 17.98 6.14
C HIS A 164 8.94 18.81 6.76
N ILE A 165 7.89 18.15 7.29
CA ILE A 165 6.79 18.81 7.99
C ILE A 165 7.32 19.54 9.24
N GLU A 166 8.18 18.91 10.03
CA GLU A 166 8.78 19.54 11.20
C GLU A 166 9.62 20.76 10.82
N MET A 167 10.43 20.66 9.76
CA MET A 167 11.23 21.79 9.27
C MET A 167 10.37 22.93 8.75
N LEU A 168 9.28 22.62 8.03
CA LEU A 168 8.31 23.62 7.56
C LEU A 168 7.58 24.29 8.73
N LEU A 169 7.13 23.52 9.73
CA LEU A 169 6.49 24.07 10.93
C LEU A 169 7.45 24.97 11.71
N LYS A 170 8.73 24.59 11.80
CA LYS A 170 9.74 25.40 12.46
C LYS A 170 9.98 26.74 11.74
N ALA A 171 9.94 26.74 10.41
CA ALA A 171 10.15 27.93 9.59
C ALA A 171 8.91 28.85 9.58
N GLU A 172 7.73 28.29 9.28
CA GLU A 172 6.51 29.07 9.01
C GLU A 172 5.66 29.31 10.26
N LEU A 173 5.69 28.39 11.25
CA LEU A 173 4.82 28.40 12.43
C LEU A 173 5.60 28.14 13.73
N PRO A 174 6.59 28.98 14.09
CA PRO A 174 7.50 28.72 15.21
C PRO A 174 6.80 28.59 16.57
N LEU A 175 5.66 29.26 16.76
CA LEU A 175 4.86 29.17 17.98
C LEU A 175 4.19 27.80 18.13
N VAL A 176 3.69 27.24 17.03
CA VAL A 176 3.10 25.88 16.99
C VAL A 176 4.20 24.85 17.22
N CYS A 177 5.34 24.99 16.56
CA CYS A 177 6.52 24.15 16.79
C CYS A 177 6.95 24.15 18.27
N SER A 178 6.94 25.32 18.92
CA SER A 178 7.25 25.46 20.35
C SER A 178 6.20 24.85 21.27
N ALA A 179 4.93 24.81 20.84
CA ALA A 179 3.86 24.16 21.58
C ALA A 179 4.01 22.64 21.55
N PHE A 180 4.30 22.05 20.38
CA PHE A 180 4.64 20.62 20.25
C PHE A 180 5.86 20.25 21.10
N HIS A 181 6.93 21.05 21.02
CA HIS A 181 8.11 20.81 21.85
C HIS A 181 7.78 20.83 23.35
N ARG A 182 6.91 21.75 23.80
CA ARG A 182 6.46 21.82 25.21
C ARG A 182 5.50 20.70 25.61
N SER A 183 4.72 20.15 24.69
CA SER A 183 3.81 19.04 24.97
C SER A 183 4.53 17.68 25.04
N GLY A 184 5.78 17.61 24.58
CA GLY A 184 6.56 16.37 24.51
C GLY A 184 6.17 15.47 23.34
N PHE A 185 5.33 15.97 22.43
CA PHE A 185 4.93 15.26 21.20
C PHE A 185 5.59 15.90 19.99
N THR A 186 6.07 15.09 19.06
CA THR A 186 6.49 15.60 17.75
C THR A 186 5.26 15.84 16.87
N PRO A 187 5.28 16.85 15.97
CA PRO A 187 4.20 17.06 15.02
C PRO A 187 3.87 15.81 14.20
N SER A 188 4.86 14.95 13.94
CA SER A 188 4.66 13.70 13.19
C SER A 188 3.85 12.64 13.92
N GLN A 189 3.69 12.75 15.24
CA GLN A 189 2.94 11.80 16.08
C GLN A 189 1.43 12.13 16.15
N VAL A 190 1.01 13.30 15.66
CA VAL A 190 -0.36 13.81 15.69
C VAL A 190 -0.94 13.84 14.29
#